data_AF-A0AAV5TAD2-F1
#
_entry.id   AF-A0AAV5TAD2-F1
#
_cell.length_a   1.000
_cell.length_b   1.000
_cell.length_c   1.000
_cell.angle_alpha   90.00
_cell.angle_beta   90.00
_cell.angle_gamma   90.00
#
_symmetry.space_group_name_H-M   'P 1'
#
loop_
_entity.id
_entity.type
_entity.pdbx_description
1 polymer ?
#
loop_
_entity_poly.entity_id
_entity_poly.type
_entity_poly.pdbx_seq_one_letter_code
_entity_poly.pdbx_strand_id
1 'polypeptide(L)'
;QYSIVHGNFKLIMSLDGSYRAHYLFPNDDTVMGTYMSFVNEESLNNFFDDCPNAINNEFTIDISRQNLKRTTNMTKSQFLKVKPTVDEFIALFGLSLWNDYTSSLNSELAEIATKNRRIIIEELHKMYKRKGVSDYTSRLGEVLCLLTFEERINDLTNEDIELYRTLNIFNEAF
;
A
#
# COMPACT_ATOMS: atom_id res chain seq x y z
N GLN A 1 -4.67 17.94 -10.65
CA GLN A 1 -3.79 17.71 -9.49
C GLN A 1 -4.54 17.08 -8.31
N TYR A 2 -5.67 17.63 -7.85
CA TYR A 2 -6.51 17.02 -6.79
C TYR A 2 -6.95 15.57 -7.10
N SER A 3 -7.37 15.29 -8.34
CA SER A 3 -7.81 13.96 -8.79
C SER A 3 -6.72 12.89 -8.72
N ILE A 4 -5.46 13.24 -8.98
CA ILE A 4 -4.32 12.32 -8.94
C ILE A 4 -4.02 11.92 -7.50
N VAL A 5 -3.94 12.92 -6.61
CA VAL A 5 -3.67 12.66 -5.18
C VAL A 5 -4.81 11.83 -4.61
N HIS A 6 -6.06 12.21 -4.84
CA HIS A 6 -7.21 11.47 -4.32
C HIS A 6 -7.28 10.04 -4.87
N GLY A 7 -7.04 9.87 -6.16
CA GLY A 7 -7.06 8.57 -6.84
C GLY A 7 -6.01 7.59 -6.34
N ASN A 8 -4.82 8.10 -6.03
CA ASN A 8 -3.67 7.27 -5.65
C ASN A 8 -3.38 7.28 -4.14
N PHE A 9 -4.16 8.02 -3.35
CA PHE A 9 -3.92 8.19 -1.91
C PHE A 9 -3.85 6.85 -1.17
N LYS A 10 -4.79 5.93 -1.44
CA LYS A 10 -4.84 4.63 -0.78
C LYS A 10 -3.58 3.80 -1.05
N LEU A 11 -3.10 3.79 -2.30
CA LEU A 11 -1.88 3.07 -2.67
C LEU A 11 -0.64 3.66 -2.00
N ILE A 12 -0.54 5.00 -1.95
CA ILE A 12 0.55 5.69 -1.24
C ILE A 12 0.56 5.29 0.24
N MET A 13 -0.61 5.34 0.88
CA MET A 13 -0.77 4.99 2.29
C MET A 13 -0.45 3.51 2.55
N SER A 14 -0.90 2.61 1.67
CA SER A 14 -0.58 1.19 1.73
C SER A 14 0.93 0.96 1.67
N LEU A 15 1.59 1.46 0.61
CA LEU A 15 3.03 1.28 0.42
C LEU A 15 3.85 1.83 1.59
N ASP A 16 3.49 3.01 2.09
CA ASP A 16 4.16 3.67 3.21
C ASP A 16 3.94 2.93 4.54
N GLY A 17 2.71 2.47 4.79
CA GLY A 17 2.35 1.61 5.91
C GLY A 17 3.11 0.28 5.90
N SER A 18 3.12 -0.40 4.75
CA SER A 18 3.84 -1.65 4.47
C SER A 18 5.33 -1.53 4.76
N TYR A 19 5.98 -0.49 4.22
CA TYR A 19 7.39 -0.22 4.44
C TYR A 19 7.67 0.01 5.93
N ARG A 20 6.94 0.91 6.59
CA ARG A 20 7.18 1.20 8.01
C ARG A 20 6.93 0.00 8.91
N ALA A 21 5.85 -0.74 8.67
CA ALA A 21 5.52 -1.93 9.43
C ALA A 21 6.64 -2.98 9.34
N HIS A 22 7.26 -3.13 8.16
CA HIS A 22 8.40 -4.02 7.98
C HIS A 22 9.61 -3.65 8.86
N TYR A 23 9.92 -2.35 9.02
CA TYR A 23 11.06 -1.89 9.82
C TYR A 23 10.77 -1.79 11.32
N LEU A 24 9.57 -1.32 11.69
CA LEU A 24 9.21 -1.07 13.09
C LEU A 24 8.66 -2.31 13.80
N PHE A 25 8.00 -3.20 13.05
CA PHE A 25 7.36 -4.41 13.59
C PHE A 25 7.80 -5.66 12.81
N PRO A 26 9.10 -5.99 12.76
CA PRO A 26 9.61 -7.08 11.90
C PRO A 26 9.04 -8.46 12.27
N ASN A 27 8.67 -8.67 13.53
CA ASN A 27 8.26 -9.97 14.08
C ASN A 27 6.78 -10.05 14.51
N ASP A 28 5.98 -9.01 14.25
CA ASP A 28 4.60 -8.89 14.75
C ASP A 28 3.67 -8.48 13.61
N ASP A 29 2.51 -9.10 13.44
CA ASP A 29 1.49 -8.80 12.40
C ASP A 29 0.83 -7.40 12.50
N THR A 30 1.50 -6.45 13.13
CA THR A 30 1.13 -5.04 13.18
C THR A 30 1.23 -4.37 11.80
N VAL A 31 0.15 -3.70 11.42
CA VAL A 31 0.06 -2.82 10.23
C VAL A 31 0.00 -1.37 10.67
N MET A 32 0.65 -0.49 9.91
CA MET A 32 0.56 0.95 10.14
C MET A 32 -0.37 1.60 9.13
N GLY A 33 -1.50 2.13 9.62
CA GLY A 33 -2.44 2.90 8.79
C GLY A 33 -1.98 4.34 8.59
N THR A 34 -1.26 4.91 9.56
CA THR A 34 -0.62 6.23 9.47
C THR A 34 0.67 6.24 10.29
N TYR A 35 1.34 7.39 10.38
CA TYR A 35 2.47 7.55 11.30
C TYR A 35 2.09 7.34 12.78
N MET A 36 0.86 7.68 13.16
CA MET A 36 0.40 7.64 14.56
C MET A 36 -0.60 6.53 14.85
N SER A 37 -1.04 5.79 13.83
CA SER A 37 -2.01 4.71 13.99
C SER A 37 -1.47 3.40 13.45
N PHE A 38 -1.63 2.37 14.26
CA PHE A 38 -1.34 0.99 13.91
C PHE A 38 -2.49 0.09 14.36
N VAL A 39 -2.60 -1.05 13.71
CA VAL A 39 -3.57 -2.10 14.04
C VAL A 39 -2.81 -3.41 14.11
N ASN A 40 -2.97 -4.11 15.22
CA ASN A 40 -2.54 -5.49 15.45
C ASN A 40 -3.71 -6.33 15.98
N GLU A 41 -3.48 -7.63 16.16
CA GLU A 41 -4.50 -8.58 16.61
C GLU A 41 -5.18 -8.17 17.93
N GLU A 42 -4.42 -7.60 18.87
CA GLU A 42 -4.93 -7.15 20.16
C GLU A 42 -5.82 -5.91 20.02
N SER A 43 -5.35 -4.89 19.29
CA SER A 43 -6.09 -3.65 19.06
C SER A 43 -7.35 -3.85 18.22
N LEU A 44 -7.39 -4.89 17.37
CA LEU A 44 -8.52 -5.15 16.49
C LEU A 44 -9.78 -5.52 17.26
N ASN A 45 -9.63 -6.18 18.42
CA ASN A 45 -10.77 -6.49 19.28
C ASN A 45 -11.45 -5.21 19.78
N ASN A 46 -10.65 -4.24 20.20
CA ASN A 46 -11.15 -2.96 20.72
C ASN A 46 -11.58 -2.00 19.61
N PHE A 47 -11.14 -2.22 18.37
CA PHE A 47 -11.44 -1.35 17.22
C PHE A 47 -12.94 -1.27 16.93
N PHE A 48 -13.70 -2.33 17.24
CA PHE A 48 -15.14 -2.41 16.99
C PHE A 48 -16.00 -2.16 18.24
N ASP A 49 -15.42 -1.82 19.39
CA ASP A 49 -16.17 -1.60 20.64
C ASP A 49 -17.18 -0.44 20.52
N ASP A 50 -16.83 0.59 19.74
CA ASP A 50 -17.67 1.77 19.52
C ASP A 50 -18.62 1.63 18.31
N CYS A 51 -18.69 0.45 17.66
CA CYS A 51 -19.58 0.24 16.53
C CYS A 51 -21.05 0.15 17.00
N PRO A 52 -21.95 1.04 16.50
CA PRO A 52 -23.33 1.13 16.98
C PRO A 52 -24.19 -0.09 16.61
N ASN A 53 -23.78 -0.86 15.60
CA ASN A 53 -24.47 -2.04 15.13
C ASN A 53 -23.82 -3.30 15.71
N ALA A 54 -24.29 -3.76 16.86
CA ALA A 54 -23.84 -5.00 17.52
C ALA A 54 -24.19 -6.30 16.75
N ILE A 55 -24.75 -6.17 15.55
CA ILE A 55 -25.15 -7.31 14.72
C ILE A 55 -23.87 -7.83 14.07
N ASN A 56 -23.34 -8.92 14.62
CA ASN A 56 -22.27 -9.76 14.04
C ASN A 56 -20.82 -9.40 14.39
N ASN A 57 -20.55 -8.73 15.52
CA ASN A 57 -19.20 -8.33 15.93
C ASN A 57 -18.18 -9.49 15.92
N GLU A 58 -18.51 -10.67 16.44
CA GLU A 58 -17.54 -11.77 16.54
C GLU A 58 -17.13 -12.32 15.16
N PHE A 59 -18.09 -12.58 14.28
CA PHE A 59 -17.84 -13.04 12.91
C PHE A 59 -17.07 -11.98 12.09
N THR A 60 -17.47 -10.71 12.24
CA THR A 60 -16.80 -9.57 11.60
C THR A 60 -15.35 -9.41 12.05
N ILE A 61 -15.12 -9.47 13.36
CA ILE A 61 -13.79 -9.39 13.96
C ILE A 61 -12.94 -10.53 13.44
N ASP A 62 -13.50 -11.74 13.33
CA ASP A 62 -12.76 -12.89 12.81
C ASP A 62 -12.38 -12.74 11.33
N ILE A 63 -13.31 -12.32 10.46
CA ILE A 63 -13.00 -12.01 9.06
C ILE A 63 -11.95 -10.91 8.97
N SER A 64 -12.11 -9.83 9.74
CA SER A 64 -11.18 -8.71 9.75
C SER A 64 -9.78 -9.13 10.18
N ARG A 65 -9.69 -10.03 11.18
CA ARG A 65 -8.44 -10.60 11.66
C ARG A 65 -7.79 -11.46 10.58
N GLN A 66 -8.55 -12.32 9.93
CA GLN A 66 -8.05 -13.17 8.85
C GLN A 66 -7.54 -12.33 7.66
N ASN A 67 -8.28 -11.30 7.27
CA ASN A 67 -7.92 -10.39 6.19
C ASN A 67 -6.67 -9.57 6.51
N LEU A 68 -6.60 -8.98 7.71
CA LEU A 68 -5.43 -8.25 8.20
C LEU A 68 -4.20 -9.16 8.21
N LYS A 69 -4.32 -10.37 8.77
CA LYS A 69 -3.23 -11.34 8.82
C LYS A 69 -2.78 -11.75 7.42
N ARG A 70 -3.72 -11.98 6.50
CA ARG A 70 -3.44 -12.33 5.10
C ARG A 70 -2.63 -11.24 4.41
N THR A 71 -3.10 -10.00 4.41
CA THR A 71 -2.45 -8.89 3.71
C THR A 71 -1.09 -8.57 4.33
N THR A 72 -1.01 -8.54 5.67
CA THR A 72 0.25 -8.29 6.40
C THR A 72 1.33 -9.31 6.07
N ASN A 73 1.00 -10.59 6.13
CA ASN A 73 1.96 -11.66 5.84
C ASN A 73 2.43 -11.62 4.39
N MET A 74 1.50 -11.41 3.46
CA MET A 74 1.79 -11.26 2.04
C MET A 74 2.76 -10.10 1.76
N THR A 75 2.44 -8.91 2.27
CA THR A 75 3.26 -7.70 2.14
C THR A 75 4.63 -7.86 2.78
N LYS A 76 4.69 -8.29 4.04
CA LYS A 76 5.97 -8.47 4.74
C LYS A 76 6.87 -9.46 4.03
N SER A 77 6.32 -10.57 3.54
CA SER A 77 7.09 -11.54 2.77
C SER A 77 7.70 -10.91 1.52
N GLN A 78 7.00 -10.01 0.83
CA GLN A 78 7.57 -9.34 -0.34
C GLN A 78 8.63 -8.30 0.03
N PHE A 79 8.40 -7.49 1.07
CA PHE A 79 9.41 -6.53 1.54
C PHE A 79 10.67 -7.24 2.07
N LEU A 80 10.53 -8.39 2.73
CA LEU A 80 11.66 -9.24 3.14
C LEU A 80 12.42 -9.84 1.96
N LYS A 81 11.73 -10.14 0.86
CA LYS A 81 12.33 -10.69 -0.35
C LYS A 81 13.08 -9.61 -1.14
N VAL A 82 12.42 -8.47 -1.39
CA VAL A 82 12.95 -7.39 -2.23
C VAL A 82 13.93 -6.50 -1.47
N LYS A 83 13.68 -6.24 -0.18
CA LYS A 83 14.50 -5.35 0.67
C LYS A 83 14.86 -4.04 -0.04
N PRO A 84 13.85 -3.21 -0.41
CA PRO A 84 14.12 -1.96 -1.09
C PRO A 84 14.98 -1.04 -0.20
N THR A 85 15.99 -0.42 -0.79
CA THR A 85 16.74 0.67 -0.17
C THR A 85 15.85 1.90 -0.01
N VAL A 86 16.26 2.87 0.81
CA VAL A 86 15.52 4.13 0.99
C VAL A 86 15.31 4.86 -0.35
N ASP A 87 16.31 4.89 -1.23
CA ASP A 87 16.20 5.55 -2.54
C ASP A 87 15.19 4.83 -3.45
N GLU A 88 15.20 3.49 -3.45
CA GLU A 88 14.23 2.68 -4.18
C GLU A 88 12.82 2.87 -3.62
N PHE A 89 12.66 2.91 -2.30
CA PHE A 89 11.38 3.19 -1.66
C PHE A 89 10.83 4.57 -2.01
N ILE A 90 11.67 5.62 -2.01
CA ILE A 90 11.25 6.97 -2.43
C ILE A 90 10.82 6.96 -3.91
N ALA A 91 11.51 6.21 -4.78
CA ALA A 91 11.10 6.06 -6.16
C ALA A 91 9.74 5.34 -6.28
N LEU A 92 9.53 4.25 -5.51
CA LEU A 92 8.25 3.55 -5.44
C LEU A 92 7.12 4.46 -4.94
N PHE A 93 7.39 5.26 -3.92
CA PHE A 93 6.44 6.25 -3.40
C PHE A 93 6.05 7.26 -4.48
N GLY A 94 7.01 7.80 -5.21
CA GLY A 94 6.74 8.69 -6.35
C GLY A 94 5.95 8.01 -7.47
N LEU A 95 6.28 6.77 -7.81
CA LEU A 95 5.57 6.00 -8.84
C LEU A 95 4.13 5.66 -8.42
N SER A 96 3.90 5.41 -7.12
CA SER A 96 2.56 5.20 -6.58
C SER A 96 1.69 6.45 -6.67
N LEU A 97 2.27 7.64 -6.45
CA LEU A 97 1.56 8.92 -6.61
C LEU A 97 1.16 9.17 -8.07
N TRP A 98 2.05 8.88 -9.01
CA TRP A 98 1.82 9.04 -10.44
C TRP A 98 1.26 7.77 -11.07
N ASN A 99 0.50 6.97 -10.34
CA ASN A 99 -0.07 5.75 -10.88
C ASN A 99 -1.23 6.03 -11.85
N ASP A 100 -1.36 5.12 -12.79
CA ASP A 100 -2.01 5.31 -14.08
C ASP A 100 -3.52 5.05 -13.96
N TYR A 101 -3.96 4.37 -12.89
CA TYR A 101 -5.35 3.94 -12.63
C TYR A 101 -6.36 5.06 -12.82
N THR A 102 -6.11 6.25 -12.25
CA THR A 102 -7.03 7.40 -12.37
C THR A 102 -6.75 8.33 -13.53
N SER A 103 -5.60 8.16 -14.18
CA SER A 103 -5.15 9.04 -15.26
C SER A 103 -5.82 8.72 -16.60
N SER A 104 -6.33 7.49 -16.76
CA SER A 104 -7.04 7.01 -17.96
C SER A 104 -8.30 7.82 -18.32
N LEU A 105 -8.83 8.61 -17.38
CA LEU A 105 -10.02 9.44 -17.55
C LEU A 105 -9.74 10.85 -18.07
N ASN A 106 -8.47 11.28 -18.13
CA ASN A 106 -8.08 12.60 -18.63
C ASN A 106 -6.70 12.52 -19.31
N SER A 107 -6.66 12.73 -20.63
CA SER A 107 -5.46 12.60 -21.45
C SER A 107 -4.32 13.53 -21.03
N GLU A 108 -4.62 14.75 -20.58
CA GLU A 108 -3.63 15.69 -20.07
C GLU A 108 -3.00 15.19 -18.76
N LEU A 109 -3.82 14.65 -17.86
CA LEU A 109 -3.32 14.07 -16.61
C LEU A 109 -2.52 12.78 -16.85
N ALA A 110 -2.92 11.96 -17.82
CA ALA A 110 -2.16 10.78 -18.25
C ALA A 110 -0.78 11.15 -18.80
N GLU A 111 -0.69 12.22 -19.60
CA GLU A 111 0.59 12.70 -20.12
C GLU A 111 1.50 13.19 -19.00
N ILE A 112 0.96 13.95 -18.03
CA ILE A 112 1.70 14.42 -16.86
C ILE A 112 2.19 13.24 -16.01
N ALA A 113 1.32 12.26 -15.72
CA ALA A 113 1.68 11.07 -14.95
C ALA A 113 2.80 10.28 -15.65
N THR A 114 2.65 10.00 -16.96
CA THR A 114 3.65 9.31 -17.78
C THR A 114 4.99 10.05 -17.76
N LYS A 115 4.98 11.37 -17.94
CA LYS A 115 6.19 12.20 -17.90
C LYS A 115 6.90 12.09 -16.55
N ASN A 116 6.17 12.18 -15.44
CA ASN A 116 6.76 12.11 -14.10
C ASN A 116 7.29 10.70 -13.78
N ARG A 117 6.56 9.64 -14.14
CA ARG A 117 7.03 8.24 -14.00
C ARG A 117 8.35 8.02 -14.74
N ARG A 118 8.46 8.52 -15.98
CA ARG A 118 9.70 8.44 -16.76
C ARG A 118 10.86 9.13 -16.05
N ILE A 119 10.65 10.34 -15.52
CA ILE A 119 11.69 11.07 -14.78
C ILE A 119 12.15 10.27 -13.56
N ILE A 120 11.23 9.68 -12.80
CA ILE A 120 11.57 8.88 -11.60
C ILE A 120 12.42 7.66 -11.99
N ILE A 121 12.02 6.93 -13.04
CA ILE A 121 12.76 5.76 -13.53
C ILE A 121 14.16 6.15 -14.04
N GLU A 122 14.27 7.27 -14.75
CA GLU A 122 15.55 7.80 -15.23
C GLU A 122 16.50 8.18 -14.07
N GLU A 123 15.97 8.82 -13.02
CA GLU A 123 16.77 9.15 -11.83
C GLU A 123 17.17 7.89 -11.05
N LEU A 124 16.29 6.90 -10.95
CA LEU A 124 16.60 5.62 -10.32
C LEU A 124 17.71 4.89 -11.08
N HIS A 125 17.68 4.90 -12.41
CA HIS A 125 18.75 4.38 -13.26
C HIS A 125 20.08 5.12 -13.03
N LYS A 126 20.07 6.46 -12.99
CA LYS A 126 21.27 7.26 -12.68
C LYS A 126 21.81 6.93 -11.31
N MET A 127 20.94 6.74 -10.31
CA MET A 127 21.31 6.35 -8.95
C MET A 127 22.04 5.00 -8.93
N TYR A 128 21.50 3.97 -9.60
CA TYR A 128 22.16 2.68 -9.72
C TYR A 128 23.55 2.77 -10.36
N LYS A 129 23.67 3.55 -11.44
CA LYS A 129 24.96 3.79 -12.11
C LYS A 129 25.97 4.45 -11.17
N ARG A 130 25.54 5.45 -10.38
CA ARG A 130 26.41 6.14 -9.39
C ARG A 130 26.86 5.20 -8.27
N LYS A 131 26.00 4.26 -7.85
CA LYS A 131 26.32 3.26 -6.82
C LYS A 131 27.07 2.04 -7.33
N GLY A 132 27.34 1.95 -8.64
CA GLY A 132 28.07 0.82 -9.23
C GLY A 132 27.28 -0.48 -9.26
N VAL A 133 25.94 -0.44 -9.28
CA VAL A 133 25.10 -1.64 -9.40
C VAL A 133 25.21 -2.17 -10.82
N SER A 134 25.85 -3.33 -10.99
CA SER A 134 26.17 -3.93 -12.30
C SER A 134 24.94 -4.53 -13.00
N ASP A 135 24.07 -5.21 -12.26
CA ASP A 135 22.80 -5.76 -12.75
C ASP A 135 21.61 -4.91 -12.30
N TYR A 136 21.64 -3.62 -12.64
CA TYR A 136 20.58 -2.69 -12.24
C TYR A 136 19.24 -3.01 -12.91
N THR A 137 19.24 -3.66 -14.08
CA THR A 137 18.01 -3.97 -14.83
C THR A 137 17.19 -5.02 -14.09
N SER A 138 17.82 -6.11 -13.63
CA SER A 138 17.14 -7.11 -12.80
C SER A 138 16.64 -6.49 -11.50
N ARG A 139 17.47 -5.67 -10.84
CA ARG A 139 17.08 -4.98 -9.60
C ARG A 139 15.91 -4.03 -9.78
N LEU A 140 15.92 -3.24 -10.86
CA LEU A 140 14.81 -2.36 -11.23
C LEU A 140 13.53 -3.18 -11.46
N GLY A 141 13.64 -4.33 -12.13
CA GLY A 141 12.52 -5.25 -12.31
C GLY A 141 11.93 -5.72 -10.97
N GLU A 142 12.76 -6.19 -10.03
CA GLU A 142 12.31 -6.60 -8.69
C GLU A 142 11.59 -5.48 -7.94
N VAL A 143 12.15 -4.27 -7.97
CA VAL A 143 11.56 -3.08 -7.33
C VAL A 143 10.23 -2.74 -7.97
N LEU A 144 10.12 -2.72 -9.29
CA LEU A 144 8.86 -2.44 -9.98
C LEU A 144 7.81 -3.54 -9.74
N CYS A 145 8.22 -4.81 -9.63
CA CYS A 145 7.32 -5.89 -9.24
C CYS A 145 6.77 -5.71 -7.82
N LEU A 146 7.54 -5.12 -6.90
CA LEU A 146 7.04 -4.77 -5.57
C LEU A 146 5.90 -3.74 -5.64
N LEU A 147 5.99 -2.76 -6.55
CA LEU A 147 4.91 -1.80 -6.77
C LEU A 147 3.63 -2.50 -7.24
N THR A 148 3.72 -3.33 -8.27
CA THR A 148 2.58 -4.08 -8.81
C THR A 148 1.99 -5.03 -7.77
N PHE A 149 2.82 -5.56 -6.88
CA PHE A 149 2.34 -6.35 -5.77
C PHE A 149 1.54 -5.51 -4.77
N GLU A 150 2.04 -4.33 -4.39
CA GLU A 150 1.31 -3.42 -3.49
C GLU A 150 0.01 -2.90 -4.10
N GLU A 151 -0.04 -2.68 -5.42
CA GLU A 151 -1.29 -2.38 -6.15
C GLU A 151 -2.33 -3.48 -5.92
N ARG A 152 -1.92 -4.75 -6.06
CA ARG A 152 -2.80 -5.90 -5.80
C ARG A 152 -3.22 -5.99 -4.33
N ILE A 153 -2.34 -5.71 -3.37
CA ILE A 153 -2.70 -5.70 -1.95
C ILE A 153 -3.71 -4.59 -1.66
N ASN A 154 -3.54 -3.42 -2.26
CA ASN A 154 -4.48 -2.32 -2.16
C ASN A 154 -5.85 -2.72 -2.75
N ASP A 155 -5.89 -3.40 -3.89
CA ASP A 155 -7.14 -3.91 -4.47
C ASP A 155 -7.85 -4.90 -3.54
N LEU A 156 -7.12 -5.88 -2.99
CA LEU A 156 -7.67 -6.83 -2.00
C LEU A 156 -8.18 -6.13 -0.74
N THR A 157 -7.47 -5.12 -0.26
CA THR A 157 -7.89 -4.34 0.92
C THR A 157 -9.16 -3.54 0.62
N ASN A 158 -9.30 -3.02 -0.60
CA ASN A 158 -10.54 -2.36 -1.02
C ASN A 158 -11.72 -3.35 -1.10
N GLU A 159 -11.50 -4.55 -1.64
CA GLU A 159 -12.51 -5.62 -1.62
C GLU A 159 -12.95 -5.97 -0.20
N ASP A 160 -12.00 -6.07 0.74
CA ASP A 160 -12.29 -6.32 2.16
C ASP A 160 -13.13 -5.17 2.76
N ILE A 161 -12.85 -3.91 2.42
CA ILE A 161 -13.64 -2.74 2.87
C ILE A 161 -15.07 -2.78 2.33
N GLU A 162 -15.27 -3.12 1.05
CA GLU A 162 -16.62 -3.24 0.48
C GLU A 162 -17.42 -4.40 1.07
N LEU A 163 -16.73 -5.51 1.40
CA LEU A 163 -17.33 -6.59 2.19
C LEU A 163 -17.80 -6.05 3.55
N TYR A 164 -16.97 -5.26 4.24
CA TYR A 164 -17.34 -4.72 5.54
C TYR A 164 -18.53 -3.76 5.48
N ARG A 165 -18.63 -2.97 4.41
CA ARG A 165 -19.81 -2.13 4.14
C ARG A 165 -21.06 -2.96 3.93
N THR A 166 -20.96 -4.06 3.17
CA THR A 166 -22.08 -4.99 2.96
C THR A 166 -22.56 -5.64 4.27
N LEU A 167 -21.65 -5.85 5.22
CA LEU A 167 -21.94 -6.35 6.56
C LEU A 167 -22.47 -5.26 7.52
N ASN A 168 -22.66 -4.02 7.06
CA ASN A 168 -23.11 -2.86 7.83
C ASN A 168 -22.23 -2.53 9.05
N ILE A 169 -20.92 -2.78 8.93
CA ILE A 169 -19.93 -2.53 9.99
C ILE A 169 -19.57 -1.04 10.08
N PHE A 170 -19.45 -0.39 8.93
CA PHE A 170 -19.23 1.04 8.81
C PHE A 170 -20.52 1.71 8.35
N ASN A 171 -20.92 2.83 8.98
CA ASN A 171 -21.98 3.67 8.43
C ASN A 171 -21.55 4.21 7.05
N GLU A 172 -22.53 4.54 6.20
CA GLU A 172 -22.39 4.98 4.79
C GLU A 172 -21.46 6.19 4.53
N ALA A 173 -20.73 6.69 5.52
CA ALA A 173 -19.86 7.86 5.45
C ALA A 173 -18.39 7.51 5.74
N PHE A 174 -17.73 6.80 4.82
CA PHE A 174 -16.26 6.76 4.68
C PHE A 174 -15.88 6.75 3.21
#